data_AF-A0A388NQJ6-F1
#
_entry.id   AF-A0A388NQJ6-F1
#
_cell.length_a   1.000
_cell.length_b   1.000
_cell.length_c   1.000
_cell.angle_alpha   90.00
_cell.angle_beta   90.00
_cell.angle_gamma   90.00
#
_symmetry.space_group_name_H-M   'P 1'
#
loop_
_entity.id
_entity.type
_entity.pdbx_description
1 polymer ?
#
loop_
_entity_poly.entity_id
_entity_poly.type
_entity_poly.pdbx_seq_one_letter_code
_entity_poly.pdbx_strand_id
1 'polypeptide(L)'
;MVAVASGIFSGVSMIGLAIRTLVIILLLAQAPPQILRYVVIVCTAVTTVCGMWLAYGEPPNLIMKANLINPASGTPYLTDGFFLLYCLPAAVLTYACVAWSLRQEIGGLRVDLAKLDVLDANAAAVRFLQALRHGEVLLPVEFAEAHAAELGAHAAAVVERTRTGEALGLALVHAGVAQPLRKLLLGRFLDESLADALDRHYVLESQNLSPGLDEGEVVIARALAKLDKRRIVARRTGLLAALPFGGLLVAHALNHQVPIFLASFAGFAVALAAIWSLPKMRGAALRAAWVEFSEYLFLLPLFFSISLLTRSEFFGQFQQLIQSGSRAMSPASMALAQFFGSSVLSALLDNNVVADFAARAIQGLRRC
;
A
#
# COMPACT_ATOMS: atom_id res chain seq x y z
N MET A 1 24.03 1.39 5.93
CA MET A 1 23.40 2.69 5.55
C MET A 1 22.53 2.58 4.31
N VAL A 2 22.99 1.95 3.21
CA VAL A 2 22.17 1.79 1.98
C VAL A 2 20.87 1.01 2.23
N ALA A 3 20.91 -0.03 3.06
CA ALA A 3 19.71 -0.76 3.48
C ALA A 3 18.74 0.11 4.31
N VAL A 4 19.26 1.02 5.14
CA VAL A 4 18.44 1.97 5.92
C VAL A 4 17.81 3.02 5.01
N ALA A 5 18.59 3.61 4.09
CA ALA A 5 18.08 4.55 3.10
C ALA A 5 17.03 3.89 2.17
N SER A 6 17.27 2.66 1.74
CA SER A 6 16.31 1.91 0.92
C SER A 6 15.06 1.51 1.73
N GLY A 7 15.19 1.19 3.02
CA GLY A 7 14.04 0.94 3.90
C GLY A 7 13.17 2.19 4.10
N ILE A 8 13.78 3.38 4.18
CA ILE A 8 13.07 4.66 4.41
C ILE A 8 12.37 5.15 3.14
N PHE A 9 13.05 5.08 1.98
CA PHE A 9 12.59 5.72 0.74
C PHE A 9 11.99 4.76 -0.29
N SER A 10 12.05 3.45 -0.04
CA SER A 10 11.95 2.45 -1.10
C SER A 10 11.25 1.17 -0.67
N GLY A 11 10.83 1.04 0.59
CA GLY A 11 10.06 -0.11 1.04
C GLY A 11 8.65 -0.09 0.43
N VAL A 12 8.38 -0.98 -0.53
CA VAL A 12 7.05 -1.20 -1.16
C VAL A 12 5.93 -1.25 -0.11
N SER A 13 6.20 -1.84 1.06
CA SER A 13 5.28 -1.90 2.20
C SER A 13 5.05 -0.55 2.92
N MET A 14 6.11 0.24 3.14
CA MET A 14 6.03 1.57 3.77
C MET A 14 5.37 2.60 2.85
N ILE A 15 5.59 2.46 1.54
CA ILE A 15 5.02 3.30 0.49
C ILE A 15 3.51 3.06 0.34
N GLY A 16 3.09 1.79 0.25
CA GLY A 16 1.67 1.46 0.20
C GLY A 16 0.93 1.96 1.45
N LEU A 17 1.56 1.88 2.62
CA LEU A 17 1.03 2.45 3.86
C LEU A 17 0.96 3.98 3.81
N ALA A 18 1.98 4.66 3.30
CA ALA A 18 2.01 6.13 3.17
C ALA A 18 0.95 6.65 2.20
N ILE A 19 0.80 6.02 1.03
CA ILE A 19 -0.23 6.38 0.04
C ILE A 19 -1.63 6.16 0.63
N ARG A 20 -1.88 5.00 1.27
CA ARG A 20 -3.17 4.73 1.94
C ARG A 20 -3.46 5.77 3.03
N THR A 21 -2.46 6.12 3.83
CA THR A 21 -2.62 7.10 4.91
C THR A 21 -2.95 8.48 4.34
N LEU A 22 -2.23 8.92 3.30
CA LEU A 22 -2.47 10.19 2.63
C LEU A 22 -3.84 10.25 1.96
N VAL A 23 -4.26 9.17 1.28
CA VAL A 23 -5.59 9.05 0.69
C VAL A 23 -6.69 9.13 1.74
N ILE A 24 -6.53 8.44 2.87
CA ILE A 24 -7.48 8.52 4.00
C ILE A 24 -7.58 9.96 4.51
N ILE A 25 -6.45 10.64 4.73
CA ILE A 25 -6.43 12.04 5.19
C ILE A 25 -7.17 12.95 4.19
N LEU A 26 -6.96 12.74 2.90
CA LEU A 26 -7.63 13.53 1.86
C LEU A 26 -9.14 13.25 1.78
N LEU A 27 -9.57 12.01 1.97
CA LEU A 27 -11.00 11.67 2.07
C LEU A 27 -11.64 12.33 3.30
N LEU A 28 -10.97 12.29 4.46
CA LEU A 28 -11.43 12.95 5.67
C LEU A 28 -11.45 14.48 5.53
N ALA A 29 -10.59 15.04 4.68
CA ALA A 29 -10.62 16.45 4.31
C ALA A 29 -11.66 16.77 3.22
N GLN A 30 -12.48 15.80 2.80
CA GLN A 30 -13.45 15.89 1.70
C GLN A 30 -12.82 16.43 0.41
N ALA A 31 -11.58 16.00 0.13
CA ALA A 31 -10.86 16.41 -1.07
C ALA A 31 -11.60 15.92 -2.32
N PRO A 32 -11.70 16.75 -3.38
CA PRO A 32 -12.30 16.34 -4.64
C PRO A 32 -11.66 15.05 -5.21
N PRO A 33 -12.44 14.17 -5.89
CA PRO A 33 -11.92 12.94 -6.48
C PRO A 33 -10.74 13.14 -7.43
N GLN A 34 -10.67 14.30 -8.10
CA GLN A 34 -9.55 14.66 -8.98
C GLN A 34 -8.24 14.80 -8.21
N ILE A 35 -8.27 15.41 -7.00
CA ILE A 35 -7.12 15.56 -6.12
C ILE A 35 -6.66 14.18 -5.62
N LEU A 36 -7.61 13.32 -5.23
CA LEU A 36 -7.29 11.94 -4.85
C LEU A 36 -6.56 11.19 -5.96
N ARG A 37 -7.09 11.23 -7.19
CA ARG A 37 -6.45 10.58 -8.35
C ARG A 37 -5.07 11.14 -8.62
N TYR A 38 -4.93 12.47 -8.60
CA TYR A 38 -3.66 13.15 -8.78
C TYR A 38 -2.63 12.69 -7.75
N VAL A 39 -2.99 12.68 -6.46
CA VAL A 39 -2.11 12.26 -5.37
C VAL A 39 -1.70 10.80 -5.51
N VAL A 40 -2.64 9.90 -5.82
CA VAL A 40 -2.32 8.49 -6.06
C VAL A 40 -1.36 8.34 -7.23
N ILE A 41 -1.64 8.96 -8.38
CA ILE A 41 -0.80 8.89 -9.58
C ILE A 41 0.61 9.44 -9.28
N VAL A 42 0.69 10.61 -8.66
CA VAL A 42 1.98 11.25 -8.34
C VAL A 42 2.75 10.41 -7.33
N CYS A 43 2.13 9.96 -6.24
CA CYS A 43 2.82 9.12 -5.27
C CYS A 43 3.27 7.80 -5.90
N THR A 44 2.42 7.12 -6.68
CA THR A 44 2.80 5.88 -7.39
C THR A 44 3.97 6.13 -8.33
N ALA A 45 3.87 7.12 -9.23
CA ALA A 45 4.93 7.46 -10.16
C ALA A 45 6.25 7.76 -9.45
N VAL A 46 6.19 8.51 -8.35
CA VAL A 46 7.38 8.90 -7.57
C VAL A 46 7.97 7.72 -6.86
N THR A 47 7.16 6.81 -6.35
CA THR A 47 7.66 5.62 -5.69
C THR A 47 8.30 4.65 -6.66
N THR A 48 7.76 4.53 -7.87
CA THR A 48 8.40 3.80 -8.96
C THR A 48 9.71 4.47 -9.38
N VAL A 49 9.73 5.80 -9.55
CA VAL A 49 10.93 6.55 -9.95
C VAL A 49 12.00 6.56 -8.86
N CYS A 50 11.65 6.86 -7.61
CA CYS A 50 12.55 6.81 -6.47
C CYS A 50 13.05 5.39 -6.18
N GLY A 51 12.19 4.38 -6.36
CA GLY A 51 12.53 2.96 -6.28
C GLY A 51 13.63 2.56 -7.25
N MET A 52 13.62 3.10 -8.48
CA MET A 52 14.68 2.88 -9.47
C MET A 52 16.06 3.38 -9.00
N TRP A 53 16.13 4.40 -8.15
CA TRP A 53 17.42 4.96 -7.76
C TRP A 53 18.10 4.13 -6.64
N LEU A 54 17.36 3.55 -5.70
CA LEU A 54 17.96 2.96 -4.50
C LEU A 54 18.17 1.43 -4.59
N ALA A 55 19.33 0.97 -4.11
CA ALA A 55 19.84 -0.40 -4.32
C ALA A 55 18.90 -1.52 -3.86
N TYR A 56 18.17 -1.32 -2.77
CA TYR A 56 17.30 -2.35 -2.17
C TYR A 56 15.81 -1.99 -2.27
N GLY A 57 15.45 -1.00 -3.08
CA GLY A 57 14.07 -0.55 -3.23
C GLY A 57 13.25 -1.32 -4.23
N GLU A 58 13.91 -1.84 -5.25
CA GLU A 58 13.30 -2.56 -6.34
C GLU A 58 14.18 -3.79 -6.62
N PRO A 59 13.62 -5.02 -6.70
CA PRO A 59 14.41 -6.22 -6.97
C PRO A 59 15.29 -6.16 -8.25
N PRO A 60 14.96 -5.41 -9.32
CA PRO A 60 15.84 -5.12 -10.45
C PRO A 60 17.21 -4.55 -10.05
N ASN A 61 17.27 -3.64 -9.08
CA ASN A 61 18.51 -2.99 -8.65
C ASN A 61 19.42 -3.96 -7.87
N LEU A 62 18.82 -4.87 -7.11
CA LEU A 62 19.54 -5.93 -6.42
C LEU A 62 20.14 -6.92 -7.41
N ILE A 63 19.38 -7.29 -8.43
CA ILE A 63 19.82 -8.16 -9.52
C ILE A 63 20.98 -7.50 -10.28
N MET A 64 20.85 -6.22 -10.65
CA MET A 64 21.94 -5.47 -11.30
C MET A 64 23.19 -5.38 -10.42
N LYS A 65 23.04 -5.12 -9.12
CA LYS A 65 24.17 -5.07 -8.18
C LYS A 65 24.85 -6.43 -8.03
N ALA A 66 24.08 -7.51 -7.95
CA ALA A 66 24.60 -8.87 -7.82
C ALA A 66 25.31 -9.35 -9.09
N ASN A 67 24.82 -8.94 -10.26
CA ASN A 67 25.35 -9.38 -11.53
C ASN A 67 26.47 -8.47 -12.08
N LEU A 68 26.48 -7.15 -11.84
CA LEU A 68 27.54 -6.28 -12.38
C LEU A 68 28.82 -6.37 -11.52
N ILE A 69 29.57 -7.46 -11.67
CA ILE A 69 30.81 -7.74 -10.93
C ILE A 69 32.02 -7.25 -11.72
N ASN A 70 32.95 -6.58 -11.05
CA ASN A 70 34.25 -6.24 -11.60
C ASN A 70 35.14 -7.50 -11.67
N PRO A 71 35.53 -7.96 -12.86
CA PRO A 71 36.32 -9.19 -13.02
C PRO A 71 37.74 -9.08 -12.46
N ALA A 72 38.27 -7.87 -12.24
CA ALA A 72 39.60 -7.67 -11.68
C ALA A 72 39.63 -7.71 -10.13
N SER A 73 38.54 -7.32 -9.48
CA SER A 73 38.46 -7.23 -8.01
C SER A 73 37.46 -8.20 -7.37
N GLY A 74 36.61 -8.86 -8.16
CA GLY A 74 35.54 -9.73 -7.68
C GLY A 74 34.40 -9.00 -6.96
N THR A 75 34.41 -7.66 -6.95
CA THR A 75 33.44 -6.83 -6.24
C THR A 75 32.42 -6.19 -7.19
N PRO A 76 31.18 -5.89 -6.75
CA PRO A 76 30.20 -5.21 -7.58
C PRO A 76 30.70 -3.84 -8.08
N TYR A 77 30.47 -3.52 -9.36
CA TYR A 77 30.64 -2.18 -9.92
C TYR A 77 29.68 -1.17 -9.27
N LEU A 78 28.46 -1.60 -8.98
CA LEU A 78 27.46 -0.83 -8.24
C LEU A 78 27.72 -0.95 -6.72
N THR A 79 28.71 -0.22 -6.25
CA THR A 79 29.08 -0.19 -4.82
C THR A 79 28.05 0.56 -3.97
N ASP A 80 28.06 0.32 -2.65
CA ASP A 80 27.26 1.11 -1.72
C ASP A 80 27.56 2.63 -1.84
N GLY A 81 28.80 2.98 -2.13
CA GLY A 81 29.20 4.37 -2.40
C GLY A 81 28.51 4.96 -3.62
N PHE A 82 28.36 4.21 -4.71
CA PHE A 82 27.62 4.66 -5.90
C PHE A 82 26.17 5.04 -5.56
N PHE A 83 25.48 4.18 -4.82
CA PHE A 83 24.10 4.44 -4.42
C PHE A 83 23.96 5.63 -3.45
N LEU A 84 24.93 5.82 -2.55
CA LEU A 84 24.91 6.95 -1.61
C LEU A 84 25.28 8.29 -2.26
N LEU A 85 26.24 8.29 -3.19
CA LEU A 85 26.76 9.52 -3.79
C LEU A 85 25.92 10.01 -4.97
N TYR A 86 25.37 9.10 -5.78
CA TYR A 86 24.67 9.46 -7.01
C TYR A 86 23.17 9.23 -6.94
N CYS A 87 22.75 8.07 -6.41
CA CYS A 87 21.34 7.74 -6.40
C CYS A 87 20.55 8.39 -5.26
N LEU A 88 21.13 8.47 -4.06
CA LEU A 88 20.46 9.07 -2.91
C LEU A 88 20.12 10.56 -3.13
N PRO A 89 21.01 11.42 -3.66
CA PRO A 89 20.66 12.80 -3.95
C PRO A 89 19.54 12.92 -5.00
N ALA A 90 19.56 12.08 -6.05
CA ALA A 90 18.51 12.05 -7.06
C ALA A 90 17.15 11.65 -6.46
N ALA A 91 17.13 10.64 -5.58
CA ALA A 91 15.94 10.23 -4.85
C ALA A 91 15.41 11.35 -3.94
N VAL A 92 16.29 12.01 -3.16
CA VAL A 92 15.92 13.12 -2.27
C VAL A 92 15.36 14.30 -3.07
N LEU A 93 15.99 14.69 -4.18
CA LEU A 93 15.52 15.77 -5.05
C LEU A 93 14.14 15.45 -5.65
N THR A 94 13.94 14.21 -6.11
CA THR A 94 12.65 13.76 -6.65
C THR A 94 11.57 13.82 -5.57
N TYR A 95 11.85 13.32 -4.36
CA TYR A 95 10.94 13.43 -3.22
C TYR A 95 10.62 14.88 -2.86
N ALA A 96 11.62 15.77 -2.84
CA ALA A 96 11.43 17.18 -2.51
C ALA A 96 10.55 17.89 -3.55
N CYS A 97 10.78 17.63 -4.85
CA CYS A 97 10.00 18.20 -5.94
C CYS A 97 8.52 17.79 -5.85
N VAL A 98 8.27 16.55 -5.44
CA VAL A 98 6.93 15.99 -5.29
C VAL A 98 6.25 16.49 -4.03
N ALA A 99 6.95 16.52 -2.90
CA ALA A 99 6.45 17.09 -1.67
C ALA A 99 6.06 18.57 -1.89
N TRP A 100 6.84 19.31 -2.69
CA TRP A 100 6.49 20.65 -3.13
C TRP A 100 5.22 20.66 -3.98
N SER A 101 5.15 19.83 -5.02
CA SER A 101 3.99 19.74 -5.92
C SER A 101 2.70 19.41 -5.15
N LEU A 102 2.75 18.38 -4.30
CA LEU A 102 1.64 18.01 -3.43
C LEU A 102 1.27 19.17 -2.50
N ARG A 103 2.25 19.84 -1.88
CA ARG A 103 1.99 21.00 -1.01
C ARG A 103 1.28 22.14 -1.74
N GLN A 104 1.58 22.39 -3.02
CA GLN A 104 0.87 23.40 -3.80
C GLN A 104 -0.58 23.02 -4.06
N GLU A 105 -0.85 21.75 -4.33
CA GLU A 105 -2.21 21.25 -4.63
C GLU A 105 -3.08 21.05 -3.37
N ILE A 106 -2.49 20.57 -2.26
CA ILE A 106 -3.25 20.16 -1.06
C ILE A 106 -3.01 21.04 0.17
N GLY A 107 -2.06 21.98 0.13
CA GLY A 107 -1.61 22.73 1.32
C GLY A 107 -2.67 23.59 2.02
N GLY A 108 -3.80 23.85 1.36
CA GLY A 108 -4.95 24.56 1.94
C GLY A 108 -6.00 23.65 2.59
N LEU A 109 -5.96 22.34 2.33
CA LEU A 109 -6.95 21.40 2.87
C LEU A 109 -6.69 21.18 4.36
N ARG A 110 -7.75 21.33 5.16
CA ARG A 110 -7.72 21.07 6.60
C ARG A 110 -8.85 20.13 6.95
N VAL A 111 -8.55 19.16 7.82
CA VAL A 111 -9.58 18.33 8.44
C VAL A 111 -10.15 19.11 9.61
N ASP A 112 -11.43 19.47 9.53
CA ASP A 112 -12.14 20.05 10.66
C ASP A 112 -12.56 18.93 11.61
N LEU A 113 -11.70 18.65 12.59
CA LEU A 113 -11.92 17.57 13.56
C LEU A 113 -13.22 17.72 14.34
N ALA A 114 -13.72 18.95 14.48
CA ALA A 114 -14.97 19.23 15.20
C ALA A 114 -16.22 18.90 14.37
N LYS A 115 -16.06 18.71 13.05
CA LYS A 115 -17.14 18.34 12.11
C LYS A 115 -17.03 16.89 11.62
N LEU A 116 -16.14 16.10 12.20
CA LEU A 116 -16.08 14.68 11.89
C LEU A 116 -17.35 14.00 12.38
N ASP A 117 -17.93 13.17 11.52
CA ASP A 117 -19.00 12.25 11.87
C ASP A 117 -18.59 11.39 13.08
N VAL A 118 -19.59 10.97 13.88
CA VAL A 118 -19.35 10.20 15.11
C VAL A 118 -18.61 8.89 14.84
N LEU A 119 -18.84 8.24 13.69
CA LEU A 119 -18.14 7.00 13.32
C LEU A 119 -16.71 7.30 12.85
N ASP A 120 -16.51 8.38 12.10
CA ASP A 120 -15.18 8.81 11.64
C ASP A 120 -14.29 9.25 12.79
N ALA A 121 -14.83 10.02 13.74
CA ALA A 121 -14.15 10.40 14.98
C ALA A 121 -13.72 9.17 15.80
N ASN A 122 -14.45 8.05 15.67
CA ASN A 122 -14.18 6.80 16.35
C ASN A 122 -13.75 5.67 15.40
N ALA A 123 -13.14 6.01 14.24
CA ALA A 123 -12.85 5.06 13.16
C ALA A 123 -12.11 3.80 13.62
N ALA A 124 -11.17 3.92 14.57
CA ALA A 124 -10.43 2.77 15.09
C ALA A 124 -11.33 1.79 15.87
N ALA A 125 -12.33 2.27 16.61
CA ALA A 125 -13.28 1.43 17.33
C ALA A 125 -14.30 0.81 16.35
N VAL A 126 -14.77 1.60 15.39
CA VAL A 126 -15.69 1.17 14.31
C VAL A 126 -15.07 0.03 13.50
N ARG A 127 -13.85 0.22 12.98
CA ARG A 127 -13.15 -0.82 12.21
C ARG A 127 -12.90 -2.09 13.04
N PHE A 128 -12.57 -1.95 14.32
CA PHE A 128 -12.40 -3.09 15.21
C PHE A 128 -13.72 -3.84 15.43
N LEU A 129 -14.83 -3.12 15.59
CA LEU A 129 -16.16 -3.70 15.71
C LEU A 129 -16.56 -4.44 14.43
N GLN A 130 -16.35 -3.83 13.27
CA GLN A 130 -16.62 -4.44 11.96
C GLN A 130 -15.79 -5.71 11.77
N ALA A 131 -14.48 -5.66 12.04
CA ALA A 131 -13.62 -6.82 11.93
C ALA A 131 -14.05 -7.96 12.89
N LEU A 132 -14.52 -7.62 14.08
CA LEU A 132 -15.00 -8.58 15.07
C LEU A 132 -16.34 -9.21 14.67
N ARG A 133 -17.25 -8.42 14.09
CA ARG A 133 -18.60 -8.83 13.68
C ARG A 133 -18.65 -9.50 12.32
N HIS A 134 -17.97 -8.97 11.32
CA HIS A 134 -18.06 -9.40 9.92
C HIS A 134 -16.81 -10.15 9.45
N GLY A 135 -15.67 -9.96 10.11
CA GLY A 135 -14.40 -10.52 9.61
C GLY A 135 -13.89 -9.77 8.40
N GLU A 136 -14.25 -8.50 8.27
CA GLU A 136 -13.81 -7.56 7.25
C GLU A 136 -14.06 -6.13 7.74
N VAL A 137 -13.42 -5.16 7.10
CA VAL A 137 -13.62 -3.73 7.36
C VAL A 137 -14.18 -3.15 6.09
N LEU A 138 -15.44 -2.72 6.13
CA LEU A 138 -16.17 -2.25 4.96
C LEU A 138 -16.09 -0.73 4.89
N LEU A 139 -15.68 -0.21 3.75
CA LEU A 139 -15.81 1.23 3.50
C LEU A 139 -17.29 1.58 3.27
N PRO A 140 -17.75 2.77 3.71
CA PRO A 140 -19.12 3.22 3.48
C PRO A 140 -19.60 3.10 2.03
N VAL A 141 -18.75 3.47 1.07
CA VAL A 141 -19.05 3.42 -0.36
C VAL A 141 -19.13 1.97 -0.87
N GLU A 142 -18.19 1.10 -0.48
CA GLU A 142 -18.20 -0.32 -0.86
C GLU A 142 -19.44 -1.02 -0.29
N PHE A 143 -19.83 -0.67 0.94
CA PHE A 143 -21.03 -1.19 1.57
C PHE A 143 -22.30 -0.76 0.82
N ALA A 144 -22.39 0.52 0.44
CA ALA A 144 -23.51 1.05 -0.35
C ALA A 144 -23.59 0.40 -1.73
N GLU A 145 -22.46 0.21 -2.42
CA GLU A 145 -22.39 -0.48 -3.72
C GLU A 145 -22.81 -1.95 -3.59
N ALA A 146 -22.37 -2.66 -2.56
CA ALA A 146 -22.74 -4.05 -2.30
C ALA A 146 -24.25 -4.23 -2.01
N HIS A 147 -24.91 -3.20 -1.48
CA HIS A 147 -26.35 -3.21 -1.16
C HIS A 147 -27.19 -2.39 -2.16
N ALA A 148 -26.66 -2.09 -3.35
CA ALA A 148 -27.37 -1.31 -4.37
C ALA A 148 -28.72 -1.92 -4.75
N ALA A 149 -28.84 -3.25 -4.79
CA ALA A 149 -30.10 -3.94 -5.07
C ALA A 149 -31.16 -3.69 -4.00
N GLU A 150 -30.78 -3.63 -2.72
CA GLU A 150 -31.69 -3.33 -1.60
C GLU A 150 -32.08 -1.84 -1.58
N LEU A 151 -31.16 -0.96 -1.97
CA LEU A 151 -31.39 0.48 -2.08
C LEU A 151 -32.30 0.86 -3.25
N GLY A 152 -32.39 0.02 -4.29
CA GLY A 152 -33.26 0.21 -5.45
C GLY A 152 -33.03 1.57 -6.11
N ALA A 153 -34.09 2.37 -6.23
CA ALA A 153 -34.04 3.70 -6.86
C ALA A 153 -33.11 4.70 -6.14
N HIS A 154 -32.79 4.47 -4.85
CA HIS A 154 -31.93 5.35 -4.06
C HIS A 154 -30.44 5.04 -4.20
N ALA A 155 -30.07 3.90 -4.80
CA ALA A 155 -28.70 3.39 -4.81
C ALA A 155 -27.69 4.39 -5.38
N ALA A 156 -27.98 4.95 -6.56
CA ALA A 156 -27.10 5.91 -7.23
C ALA A 156 -26.85 7.17 -6.36
N ALA A 157 -27.90 7.67 -5.70
CA ALA A 157 -27.81 8.85 -4.84
C ALA A 157 -26.98 8.57 -3.58
N VAL A 158 -27.17 7.42 -2.93
CA VAL A 158 -26.42 7.04 -1.72
C VAL A 158 -24.94 6.78 -2.06
N VAL A 159 -24.65 6.08 -3.15
CA VAL A 159 -23.28 5.80 -3.58
C VAL A 159 -22.54 7.08 -3.93
N GLU A 160 -23.16 8.02 -4.64
CA GLU A 160 -22.48 9.26 -5.01
C GLU A 160 -22.21 10.17 -3.80
N ARG A 161 -23.16 10.25 -2.87
CA ARG A 161 -22.99 10.96 -1.60
C ARG A 161 -21.87 10.39 -0.75
N THR A 162 -21.87 9.08 -0.54
CA THR A 162 -20.79 8.42 0.21
C THR A 162 -19.44 8.53 -0.47
N ARG A 163 -19.40 8.51 -1.81
CA ARG A 163 -18.17 8.72 -2.59
C ARG A 163 -17.60 10.13 -2.46
N THR A 164 -18.46 11.13 -2.22
CA THR A 164 -18.05 12.53 -2.00
C THR A 164 -17.71 12.85 -0.54
N GLY A 165 -17.70 11.83 0.34
CA GLY A 165 -17.29 11.95 1.73
C GLY A 165 -18.42 12.21 2.71
N GLU A 166 -19.69 12.09 2.27
CA GLU A 166 -20.83 12.13 3.19
C GLU A 166 -20.92 10.83 3.99
N ALA A 167 -21.19 10.93 5.30
CA ALA A 167 -21.37 9.77 6.16
C ALA A 167 -22.52 8.88 5.65
N LEU A 168 -22.37 7.56 5.74
CA LEU A 168 -23.36 6.60 5.21
C LEU A 168 -24.78 6.90 5.71
N GLY A 169 -24.93 7.19 7.00
CA GLY A 169 -26.25 7.46 7.58
C GLY A 169 -26.89 8.75 7.08
N LEU A 170 -26.11 9.85 6.99
CA LEU A 170 -26.57 11.09 6.35
C LEU A 170 -26.96 10.87 4.89
N ALA A 171 -26.14 10.13 4.13
CA ALA A 171 -26.42 9.81 2.74
C ALA A 171 -27.74 9.04 2.58
N LEU A 172 -28.02 8.08 3.46
CA LEU A 172 -29.27 7.32 3.50
C LEU A 172 -30.48 8.23 3.82
N VAL A 173 -30.33 9.15 4.79
CA VAL A 173 -31.39 10.09 5.17
C VAL A 173 -31.69 11.07 4.03
N HIS A 174 -30.66 11.72 3.47
CA HIS A 174 -30.82 12.69 2.39
C HIS A 174 -31.27 12.07 1.06
N ALA A 175 -30.95 10.80 0.81
CA ALA A 175 -31.48 10.08 -0.34
C ALA A 175 -32.96 9.67 -0.17
N GLY A 176 -33.57 9.91 0.99
CA GLY A 176 -34.98 9.60 1.26
C GLY A 176 -35.25 8.12 1.50
N VAL A 177 -34.24 7.34 1.89
CA VAL A 177 -34.39 5.91 2.17
C VAL A 177 -35.32 5.73 3.38
N ALA A 178 -36.29 4.82 3.28
CA ALA A 178 -37.26 4.58 4.35
C ALA A 178 -36.60 4.11 5.65
N GLN A 179 -37.11 4.56 6.80
CA GLN A 179 -36.51 4.29 8.12
C GLN A 179 -36.21 2.81 8.40
N PRO A 180 -37.10 1.84 8.11
CA PRO A 180 -36.80 0.43 8.36
C PRO A 180 -35.56 -0.05 7.60
N LEU A 181 -35.40 0.41 6.35
CA LEU A 181 -34.26 0.06 5.51
C LEU A 181 -32.98 0.77 5.97
N ARG A 182 -33.06 2.04 6.40
CA ARG A 182 -31.90 2.75 6.97
C ARG A 182 -31.36 2.04 8.21
N LYS A 183 -32.23 1.68 9.15
CA LYS A 183 -31.85 0.94 10.36
C LYS A 183 -31.24 -0.41 10.04
N LEU A 184 -31.84 -1.14 9.10
CA LEU A 184 -31.29 -2.42 8.65
C LEU A 184 -29.86 -2.26 8.10
N LEU A 185 -29.65 -1.29 7.21
CA LEU A 185 -28.36 -1.05 6.58
C LEU A 185 -27.31 -0.54 7.58
N LEU A 186 -27.67 0.41 8.45
CA LEU A 186 -26.78 0.91 9.51
C LEU A 186 -26.40 -0.18 10.51
N GLY A 187 -27.36 -1.05 10.86
CA GLY A 187 -27.13 -2.21 11.72
C GLY A 187 -26.21 -3.25 11.09
N ARG A 188 -26.37 -3.51 9.79
CA ARG A 188 -25.48 -4.40 9.03
C ARG A 188 -24.09 -3.79 8.81
N PHE A 189 -23.99 -2.48 8.67
CA PHE A 189 -22.73 -1.79 8.50
C PHE A 189 -21.87 -1.80 9.76
N LEU A 190 -22.51 -1.70 10.95
CA LEU A 190 -21.80 -1.60 12.23
C LEU A 190 -22.24 -2.68 13.24
N ASP A 191 -23.45 -2.53 13.77
CA ASP A 191 -24.03 -3.43 14.76
C ASP A 191 -25.54 -3.21 14.86
N GLU A 192 -26.33 -4.28 14.79
CA GLU A 192 -27.80 -4.23 14.90
C GLU A 192 -28.27 -3.53 16.18
N SER A 193 -27.53 -3.66 17.29
CA SER A 193 -27.87 -3.01 18.57
C SER A 193 -27.67 -1.50 18.55
N LEU A 194 -26.94 -0.97 17.56
CA LEU A 194 -26.70 0.47 17.36
C LEU A 194 -27.57 1.06 16.26
N ALA A 195 -28.32 0.25 15.50
CA ALA A 195 -29.11 0.69 14.36
C ALA A 195 -30.07 1.84 14.70
N ASP A 196 -30.79 1.73 15.82
CA ASP A 196 -31.74 2.77 16.27
C ASP A 196 -31.03 4.06 16.70
N ALA A 197 -29.91 3.93 17.42
CA ALA A 197 -29.13 5.07 17.87
C ALA A 197 -28.49 5.82 16.69
N LEU A 198 -27.97 5.08 15.70
CA LEU A 198 -27.40 5.63 14.48
C LEU A 198 -28.46 6.33 13.63
N ASP A 199 -29.60 5.69 13.36
CA ASP A 199 -30.68 6.32 12.58
C ASP A 199 -31.17 7.61 13.26
N ARG A 200 -31.31 7.60 14.59
CA ARG A 200 -31.70 8.81 15.35
C ARG A 200 -30.67 9.92 15.22
N HIS A 201 -29.38 9.60 15.41
CA HIS A 201 -28.27 10.54 15.27
C HIS A 201 -28.30 11.23 13.89
N TYR A 202 -28.32 10.44 12.81
CA TYR A 202 -28.29 10.97 11.46
C TYR A 202 -29.55 11.72 11.04
N VAL A 203 -30.72 11.36 11.58
CA VAL A 203 -31.95 12.12 11.37
C VAL A 203 -31.88 13.48 12.07
N LEU A 204 -31.33 13.56 13.29
CA LEU A 204 -31.13 14.84 13.99
C LEU A 204 -30.08 15.70 13.31
N GLU A 205 -28.98 15.09 12.87
CA GLU A 205 -27.90 15.77 12.16
C GLU A 205 -28.37 16.36 10.82
N SER A 206 -29.15 15.61 10.04
CA SER A 206 -29.73 16.13 8.78
C SER A 206 -30.66 17.34 8.98
N GLN A 207 -31.18 17.52 10.20
CA GLN A 207 -32.02 18.66 10.58
C GLN A 207 -31.22 19.81 11.21
N ASN A 208 -29.89 19.70 11.31
CA ASN A 208 -29.01 20.64 12.02
C ASN A 208 -29.44 20.90 13.48
N LEU A 209 -30.02 19.89 14.14
CA LEU A 209 -30.43 19.99 15.54
C LEU A 209 -29.22 19.77 16.48
N SER A 210 -29.17 20.50 17.59
CA SER A 210 -27.98 20.60 18.45
C SER A 210 -27.53 19.27 19.10
N PRO A 211 -26.22 19.11 19.40
CA PRO A 211 -25.64 17.92 20.04
C PRO A 211 -26.28 17.55 21.41
N GLY A 212 -26.87 18.51 22.11
CA GLY A 212 -27.52 18.28 23.41
C GLY A 212 -28.84 17.51 23.36
N LEU A 213 -29.41 17.27 22.17
CA LEU A 213 -30.63 16.49 21.97
C LEU A 213 -30.36 15.04 21.51
N ASP A 214 -29.09 14.70 21.31
CA ASP A 214 -28.69 13.45 20.70
C ASP A 214 -28.32 12.38 21.74
N GLU A 215 -29.35 11.77 22.33
CA GLU A 215 -29.18 10.57 23.14
C GLU A 215 -28.55 9.41 22.35
N GLY A 216 -28.68 9.40 21.02
CA GLY A 216 -28.09 8.41 20.13
C GLY A 216 -26.57 8.46 20.15
N GLU A 217 -25.99 9.66 20.05
CA GLU A 217 -24.55 9.90 20.13
C GLU A 217 -23.95 9.35 21.44
N VAL A 218 -24.63 9.58 22.57
CA VAL A 218 -24.19 9.05 23.88
C VAL A 218 -24.19 7.52 23.92
N VAL A 219 -25.20 6.89 23.32
CA VAL A 219 -25.29 5.42 23.22
C VAL A 219 -24.17 4.88 22.33
N ILE A 220 -23.94 5.49 21.18
CA ILE A 220 -22.86 5.13 20.24
C ILE A 220 -21.50 5.25 20.94
N ALA A 221 -21.21 6.42 21.52
CA ALA A 221 -19.95 6.68 22.22
C ALA A 221 -19.70 5.68 23.36
N ARG A 222 -20.74 5.35 24.14
CA ARG A 222 -20.64 4.37 25.24
C ARG A 222 -20.37 2.96 24.72
N ALA A 223 -21.00 2.56 23.61
CA ALA A 223 -20.77 1.26 23.00
C ALA A 223 -19.34 1.14 22.45
N LEU A 224 -18.87 2.18 21.76
CA LEU A 224 -17.50 2.24 21.21
C LEU A 224 -16.44 2.26 22.33
N ALA A 225 -16.66 3.02 23.41
CA ALA A 225 -15.76 3.05 24.57
C ALA A 225 -15.62 1.69 25.28
N LYS A 226 -16.66 0.85 25.27
CA LYS A 226 -16.55 -0.52 25.82
C LYS A 226 -15.62 -1.41 25.00
N LEU A 227 -15.53 -1.18 23.68
CA LEU A 227 -14.67 -1.95 22.78
C LEU A 227 -13.20 -1.56 22.92
N ASP A 228 -12.91 -0.33 23.34
CA ASP A 228 -11.55 0.18 23.48
C ASP A 228 -10.67 -0.68 24.37
N LYS A 229 -11.19 -1.28 25.45
CA LYS A 229 -10.41 -2.17 26.31
C LYS A 229 -9.92 -3.42 25.55
N ARG A 230 -10.79 -4.09 24.80
CA ARG A 230 -10.43 -5.26 23.99
C ARG A 230 -9.50 -4.88 22.84
N ARG A 231 -9.77 -3.75 22.19
CA ARG A 231 -8.94 -3.19 21.12
C ARG A 231 -7.52 -2.88 21.61
N ILE A 232 -7.37 -2.25 22.78
CA ILE A 232 -6.05 -1.91 23.34
C ILE A 232 -5.23 -3.16 23.62
N VAL A 233 -5.85 -4.23 24.13
CA VAL A 233 -5.17 -5.51 24.35
C VAL A 233 -4.70 -6.09 23.01
N ALA A 234 -5.60 -6.21 22.02
CA ALA A 234 -5.26 -6.71 20.69
C ALA A 234 -4.18 -5.87 19.98
N ARG A 235 -4.20 -4.54 20.15
CA ARG A 235 -3.18 -3.64 19.62
C ARG A 235 -1.82 -3.84 20.30
N ARG A 236 -1.80 -3.98 21.62
CA ARG A 236 -0.55 -4.21 22.36
C ARG A 236 0.09 -5.53 21.96
N THR A 237 -0.71 -6.59 21.82
CA THR A 237 -0.21 -7.89 21.36
C THR A 237 0.19 -7.86 19.88
N GLY A 238 -0.53 -7.13 19.02
CA GLY A 238 -0.10 -6.86 17.64
C GLY A 238 1.21 -6.08 17.55
N LEU A 239 1.45 -5.10 18.44
CA LEU A 239 2.72 -4.40 18.54
C LEU A 239 3.88 -5.32 18.94
N LEU A 240 3.63 -6.35 19.75
CA LEU A 240 4.64 -7.36 20.05
C LEU A 240 5.03 -8.17 18.82
N ALA A 241 4.18 -8.29 17.79
CA ALA A 241 4.53 -8.93 16.52
C ALA A 241 5.62 -8.17 15.75
N ALA A 242 5.79 -6.87 16.01
CA ALA A 242 6.89 -6.10 15.43
C ALA A 242 8.27 -6.54 15.97
N LEU A 243 8.33 -7.12 17.17
CA LEU A 243 9.59 -7.56 17.78
C LEU A 243 10.25 -8.73 17.02
N PRO A 244 9.59 -9.88 16.78
CA PRO A 244 10.21 -10.95 16.01
C PRO A 244 10.44 -10.55 14.55
N PHE A 245 9.54 -9.76 13.96
CA PHE A 245 9.70 -9.23 12.61
C PHE A 245 10.97 -8.36 12.50
N GLY A 246 11.06 -7.30 13.30
CA GLY A 246 12.21 -6.40 13.32
C GLY A 246 13.50 -7.09 13.76
N GLY A 247 13.43 -7.96 14.76
CA GLY A 247 14.55 -8.75 15.24
C GLY A 247 15.15 -9.65 14.17
N LEU A 248 14.32 -10.36 13.38
CA LEU A 248 14.79 -11.20 12.28
C LEU A 248 15.32 -10.38 11.10
N LEU A 249 14.77 -9.18 10.84
CA LEU A 249 15.34 -8.26 9.86
C LEU A 249 16.74 -7.79 10.26
N VAL A 250 16.93 -7.43 11.54
CA VAL A 250 18.26 -7.08 12.07
C VAL A 250 19.19 -8.29 11.99
N ALA A 251 18.72 -9.49 12.36
CA ALA A 251 19.50 -10.72 12.26
C ALA A 251 19.92 -11.02 10.81
N HIS A 252 19.02 -10.85 9.84
CA HIS A 252 19.34 -10.97 8.41
C HIS A 252 20.35 -9.92 7.92
N ALA A 253 20.25 -8.68 8.44
CA ALA A 253 21.19 -7.61 8.11
C ALA A 253 22.59 -7.88 8.66
N LEU A 254 22.70 -8.55 9.82
CA LEU A 254 23.97 -8.95 10.43
C LEU A 254 24.51 -10.27 9.84
N ASN A 255 23.61 -11.18 9.45
CA ASN A 255 23.94 -12.47 8.86
C ASN A 255 22.99 -12.80 7.71
N HIS A 256 23.48 -12.61 6.48
CA HIS A 256 22.72 -12.86 5.26
C HIS A 256 22.33 -14.34 5.04
N GLN A 257 22.84 -15.28 5.84
CA GLN A 257 22.38 -16.68 5.81
C GLN A 257 21.00 -16.86 6.43
N VAL A 258 20.54 -15.95 7.28
CA VAL A 258 19.19 -15.99 7.85
C VAL A 258 18.21 -15.65 6.73
N PRO A 259 17.27 -16.53 6.34
CA PRO A 259 16.35 -16.20 5.26
C PRO A 259 15.40 -15.07 5.64
N ILE A 260 15.29 -14.04 4.80
CA ILE A 260 14.48 -12.86 5.08
C ILE A 260 12.99 -13.17 5.23
N PHE A 261 12.49 -14.21 4.55
CA PHE A 261 11.08 -14.61 4.63
C PHE A 261 10.65 -14.99 6.05
N LEU A 262 11.58 -15.52 6.87
CA LEU A 262 11.28 -15.90 8.26
C LEU A 262 10.78 -14.71 9.08
N ALA A 263 11.25 -13.49 8.79
CA ALA A 263 10.79 -12.29 9.47
C ALA A 263 9.28 -12.09 9.28
N SER A 264 8.80 -12.16 8.04
CA SER A 264 7.38 -12.01 7.70
C SER A 264 6.52 -13.11 8.31
N PHE A 265 6.96 -14.38 8.25
CA PHE A 265 6.22 -15.49 8.86
C PHE A 265 6.17 -15.38 10.39
N ALA A 266 7.26 -15.01 11.05
CA ALA A 266 7.31 -14.87 12.50
C ALA A 266 6.43 -13.68 12.98
N GLY A 267 6.49 -12.55 12.29
CA GLY A 267 5.62 -11.41 12.53
C GLY A 267 4.14 -11.80 12.37
N PHE A 268 3.80 -12.47 11.26
CA PHE A 268 2.43 -12.95 11.03
C PHE A 268 1.96 -13.93 12.10
N ALA A 269 2.80 -14.90 12.50
CA ALA A 269 2.44 -15.89 13.51
C ALA A 269 2.12 -15.26 14.87
N VAL A 270 2.92 -14.28 15.32
CA VAL A 270 2.65 -13.56 16.57
C VAL A 270 1.41 -12.68 16.47
N ALA A 271 1.20 -12.01 15.33
CA ALA A 271 -0.03 -11.25 15.07
C ALA A 271 -1.27 -12.15 15.04
N LEU A 272 -1.16 -13.37 14.49
CA LEU A 272 -2.24 -14.34 14.44
C LEU A 272 -2.56 -14.89 15.84
N ALA A 273 -1.54 -15.18 16.65
CA ALA A 273 -1.69 -15.59 18.04
C ALA A 273 -2.42 -14.51 18.88
N ALA A 274 -2.11 -13.24 18.63
CA ALA A 274 -2.74 -12.10 19.30
C ALA A 274 -4.26 -12.01 19.08
N ILE A 275 -4.77 -12.50 17.95
CA ILE A 275 -6.19 -12.51 17.60
C ILE A 275 -6.80 -13.91 17.60
N TRP A 276 -6.11 -14.90 18.18
CA TRP A 276 -6.50 -16.32 18.08
C TRP A 276 -7.90 -16.60 18.63
N SER A 277 -8.30 -15.89 19.69
CA SER A 277 -9.62 -15.99 20.32
C SER A 277 -10.74 -15.28 19.55
N LEU A 278 -10.44 -14.59 18.45
CA LEU A 278 -11.38 -13.81 17.64
C LEU A 278 -11.58 -14.53 16.28
N PRO A 279 -12.54 -15.47 16.16
CA PRO A 279 -12.61 -16.41 15.05
C PRO A 279 -12.80 -15.74 13.69
N LYS A 280 -13.63 -14.69 13.62
CA LYS A 280 -13.89 -13.95 12.37
C LYS A 280 -12.68 -13.14 11.93
N MET A 281 -12.00 -12.46 12.85
CA MET A 281 -10.76 -11.73 12.56
C MET A 281 -9.63 -12.67 12.14
N ARG A 282 -9.50 -13.83 12.80
CA ARG A 282 -8.54 -14.87 12.41
C ARG A 282 -8.81 -15.38 10.99
N GLY A 283 -10.07 -15.66 10.65
CA GLY A 283 -10.46 -16.07 9.30
C GLY A 283 -10.15 -15.00 8.26
N ALA A 284 -10.40 -13.73 8.58
CA ALA A 284 -10.03 -12.58 7.74
C ALA A 284 -8.53 -12.51 7.49
N ALA A 285 -7.72 -12.58 8.56
CA ALA A 285 -6.27 -12.51 8.48
C ALA A 285 -5.67 -13.65 7.66
N LEU A 286 -6.18 -14.87 7.82
CA LEU A 286 -5.73 -16.03 7.03
C LEU A 286 -6.12 -15.91 5.55
N ARG A 287 -7.33 -15.42 5.24
CA ARG A 287 -7.74 -15.17 3.85
C ARG A 287 -6.87 -14.09 3.21
N ALA A 288 -6.62 -12.99 3.90
CA ALA A 288 -5.74 -11.93 3.41
C ALA A 288 -4.32 -12.44 3.17
N ALA A 289 -3.75 -13.19 4.12
CA ALA A 289 -2.43 -13.80 3.98
C ALA A 289 -2.38 -14.79 2.81
N TRP A 290 -3.45 -15.55 2.58
CA TRP A 290 -3.55 -16.46 1.45
C TRP A 290 -3.60 -15.72 0.11
N VAL A 291 -4.41 -14.66 0.00
CA VAL A 291 -4.48 -13.82 -1.20
C VAL A 291 -3.10 -13.22 -1.49
N GLU A 292 -2.47 -12.60 -0.50
CA GLU A 292 -1.15 -12.00 -0.63
C GLU A 292 -0.09 -13.06 -1.01
N PHE A 293 -0.10 -14.23 -0.38
CA PHE A 293 0.79 -15.34 -0.76
C PHE A 293 0.53 -15.82 -2.19
N SER A 294 -0.73 -15.89 -2.61
CA SER A 294 -1.12 -16.32 -3.97
C SER A 294 -0.72 -15.32 -5.04
N GLU A 295 -0.72 -14.01 -4.73
CA GLU A 295 -0.15 -13.00 -5.60
C GLU A 295 1.33 -13.31 -5.81
N TYR A 296 2.11 -13.53 -4.75
CA TYR A 296 3.53 -13.87 -4.92
C TYR A 296 3.80 -15.20 -5.65
N LEU A 297 2.82 -16.11 -5.77
CA LEU A 297 2.97 -17.31 -6.60
C LEU A 297 3.14 -16.99 -8.09
N PHE A 298 2.74 -15.81 -8.59
CA PHE A 298 3.04 -15.43 -9.98
C PHE A 298 4.55 -15.32 -10.23
N LEU A 299 5.36 -15.08 -9.18
CA LEU A 299 6.82 -15.00 -9.32
C LEU A 299 7.46 -16.36 -9.59
N LEU A 300 6.82 -17.48 -9.24
CA LEU A 300 7.34 -18.81 -9.51
C LEU A 300 7.54 -19.09 -11.01
N PRO A 301 6.51 -18.95 -11.88
CA PRO A 301 6.70 -19.11 -13.31
C PRO A 301 7.68 -18.07 -13.87
N LEU A 302 7.72 -16.84 -13.33
CA LEU A 302 8.70 -15.82 -13.74
C LEU A 302 10.14 -16.29 -13.50
N PHE A 303 10.48 -16.70 -12.28
CA PHE A 303 11.81 -17.21 -11.93
C PHE A 303 12.15 -18.50 -12.66
N PHE A 304 11.15 -19.36 -12.91
CA PHE A 304 11.32 -20.55 -13.73
C PHE A 304 11.67 -20.20 -15.17
N SER A 305 10.97 -19.25 -15.80
CA SER A 305 11.29 -18.75 -17.14
C SER A 305 12.68 -18.13 -17.22
N ILE A 306 13.08 -17.30 -16.24
CA ILE A 306 14.44 -16.75 -16.16
C ILE A 306 15.48 -17.87 -16.08
N SER A 307 15.22 -18.89 -15.26
CA SER A 307 16.12 -20.04 -15.10
C SER A 307 16.24 -20.85 -16.39
N LEU A 308 15.14 -21.05 -17.13
CA LEU A 308 15.14 -21.74 -18.42
C LEU A 308 15.88 -20.94 -19.49
N LEU A 309 15.65 -19.63 -19.60
CA LEU A 309 16.36 -18.75 -20.53
C LEU A 309 17.87 -18.68 -20.23
N THR A 310 18.23 -18.77 -18.94
CA THR A 310 19.63 -18.90 -18.53
C THR A 310 20.23 -20.22 -18.99
N ARG A 311 19.50 -21.32 -18.81
CA ARG A 311 19.98 -22.66 -19.18
C ARG A 311 20.04 -22.88 -20.69
N SER A 312 19.21 -22.19 -21.48
CA SER A 312 19.21 -22.29 -22.95
C SER A 312 20.26 -21.43 -23.64
N GLU A 313 21.15 -20.78 -22.88
CA GLU A 313 22.13 -19.79 -23.36
C GLU A 313 21.53 -18.59 -24.13
N PHE A 314 20.20 -18.39 -24.05
CA PHE A 314 19.54 -17.25 -24.69
C PHE A 314 20.19 -15.92 -24.28
N PHE A 315 20.51 -15.76 -22.98
CA PHE A 315 21.22 -14.58 -22.49
C PHE A 315 22.66 -14.46 -23.01
N GLY A 316 23.35 -15.58 -23.25
CA GLY A 316 24.69 -15.57 -23.85
C GLY A 316 24.68 -15.09 -25.30
N GLN A 317 23.71 -15.52 -26.09
CA GLN A 317 23.51 -15.05 -27.47
C GLN A 317 23.24 -13.54 -27.54
N PHE A 318 22.41 -13.03 -26.62
CA PHE A 318 22.14 -11.60 -26.52
C PHE A 318 23.35 -10.79 -26.03
N GLN A 319 24.14 -11.30 -25.10
CA GLN A 319 25.39 -10.67 -24.68
C GLN A 319 26.35 -10.51 -25.87
N GLN A 320 26.46 -11.53 -26.73
CA GLN A 320 27.27 -11.45 -27.96
C GLN A 320 26.73 -10.40 -28.95
N LEU A 321 25.40 -10.29 -29.09
CA LEU A 321 24.77 -9.27 -29.92
C LEU A 321 25.08 -7.85 -29.41
N ILE A 322 25.00 -7.65 -28.09
CA ILE A 322 25.28 -6.37 -27.43
C ILE A 322 26.76 -6.00 -27.52
N GLN A 323 27.67 -6.97 -27.38
CA GLN A 323 29.10 -6.77 -27.61
C GLN A 323 29.43 -6.45 -29.07
N SER A 324 28.69 -7.02 -30.01
CA SER A 324 28.84 -6.71 -31.44
C SER A 324 28.32 -5.30 -31.74
N GLY A 325 27.17 -4.93 -31.16
CA GLY A 325 26.60 -3.58 -31.25
C GLY A 325 27.50 -2.52 -30.62
N SER A 326 28.09 -2.78 -29.45
CA SER A 326 28.99 -1.82 -28.79
C SER A 326 30.31 -1.60 -29.52
N ARG A 327 30.76 -2.57 -30.32
CA ARG A 327 31.91 -2.40 -31.22
C ARG A 327 31.55 -1.63 -32.50
N ALA A 328 30.30 -1.74 -32.95
CA ALA A 328 29.82 -1.10 -34.18
C ALA A 328 29.28 0.33 -33.96
N MET A 329 28.87 0.66 -32.73
CA MET A 329 28.22 1.93 -32.38
C MET A 329 29.08 2.74 -31.40
N SER A 330 28.92 4.06 -31.44
CA SER A 330 29.55 4.93 -30.43
C SER A 330 28.97 4.66 -29.03
N PRO A 331 29.71 4.93 -27.93
CA PRO A 331 29.21 4.74 -26.57
C PRO A 331 27.88 5.47 -26.30
N ALA A 332 27.71 6.67 -26.84
CA ALA A 332 26.48 7.45 -26.69
C ALA A 332 25.29 6.81 -27.44
N SER A 333 25.52 6.33 -28.66
CA SER A 333 24.49 5.63 -29.44
C SER A 333 24.11 4.29 -28.82
N MET A 334 25.08 3.59 -28.24
CA MET A 334 24.84 2.32 -27.52
C MET A 334 24.04 2.56 -26.24
N ALA A 335 24.38 3.59 -25.46
CA ALA A 335 23.63 3.96 -24.27
C ALA A 335 22.17 4.34 -24.59
N LEU A 336 21.95 5.09 -25.68
CA LEU A 336 20.60 5.40 -26.18
C LEU A 336 19.84 4.14 -26.62
N ALA A 337 20.49 3.26 -27.38
CA ALA A 337 19.87 2.00 -27.82
C ALA A 337 19.51 1.09 -26.64
N GLN A 338 20.39 1.01 -25.63
CA GLN A 338 20.11 0.29 -24.38
C GLN A 338 18.98 0.93 -23.58
N PHE A 339 18.93 2.26 -23.50
CA PHE A 339 17.86 3.00 -22.81
C PHE A 339 16.49 2.79 -23.48
N PHE A 340 16.40 2.94 -24.80
CA PHE A 340 15.15 2.71 -25.53
C PHE A 340 14.76 1.23 -25.55
N GLY A 341 15.73 0.33 -25.77
CA GLY A 341 15.49 -1.11 -25.77
C GLY A 341 15.02 -1.62 -24.40
N SER A 342 15.65 -1.18 -23.31
CA SER A 342 15.22 -1.54 -21.95
C SER A 342 13.87 -0.91 -21.60
N SER A 343 13.57 0.30 -22.06
CA SER A 343 12.25 0.93 -21.87
C SER A 343 11.14 0.16 -22.60
N VAL A 344 11.37 -0.27 -23.84
CA VAL A 344 10.43 -1.09 -24.60
C VAL A 344 10.27 -2.48 -23.97
N LEU A 345 11.37 -3.11 -23.56
CA LEU A 345 11.32 -4.40 -22.88
C LEU A 345 10.63 -4.31 -21.51
N SER A 346 10.85 -3.23 -20.74
CA SER A 346 10.18 -2.96 -19.46
C SER A 346 8.68 -2.70 -19.61
N ALA A 347 8.25 -2.19 -20.77
CA ALA A 347 6.84 -2.06 -21.11
C ALA A 347 6.18 -3.39 -21.53
N LEU A 348 6.96 -4.42 -21.89
CA LEU A 348 6.47 -5.70 -22.40
C LEU A 348 6.72 -6.88 -21.44
N LEU A 349 7.72 -6.78 -20.57
CA LEU A 349 8.21 -7.80 -19.67
C LEU A 349 8.38 -7.20 -18.28
N ASP A 350 8.27 -8.06 -17.26
CA ASP A 350 8.50 -7.66 -15.87
C ASP A 350 9.90 -7.04 -15.68
N ASN A 351 9.96 -5.97 -14.92
CA ASN A 351 11.18 -5.18 -14.69
C ASN A 351 12.34 -6.02 -14.12
N ASN A 352 12.04 -7.11 -13.39
CA ASN A 352 13.05 -8.03 -12.85
C ASN A 352 13.76 -8.81 -13.96
N VAL A 353 13.01 -9.22 -15.00
CA VAL A 353 13.56 -9.93 -16.16
C VAL A 353 14.46 -9.00 -16.97
N VAL A 354 14.01 -7.76 -17.17
CA VAL A 354 14.76 -6.75 -17.95
C VAL A 354 16.05 -6.36 -17.24
N ALA A 355 16.06 -6.27 -15.91
CA ALA A 355 17.28 -5.99 -15.15
C ALA A 355 18.26 -7.15 -15.10
N ASP A 356 17.80 -8.41 -14.96
CA ASP A 356 18.70 -9.57 -15.08
C ASP A 356 19.32 -9.63 -16.48
N PHE A 357 18.51 -9.40 -17.51
CA PHE A 357 18.93 -9.31 -18.91
C PHE A 357 19.99 -8.22 -19.14
N ALA A 358 19.70 -6.98 -18.73
CA ALA A 358 20.59 -5.83 -18.94
C ALA A 358 21.90 -5.97 -18.16
N ALA A 359 21.87 -6.50 -16.93
CA ALA A 359 23.06 -6.66 -16.10
C ALA A 359 24.06 -7.64 -16.70
N ARG A 360 23.59 -8.80 -17.17
CA ARG A 360 24.43 -9.83 -17.80
C ARG A 360 24.98 -9.38 -19.15
N ALA A 361 24.19 -8.61 -19.91
CA ALA A 361 24.61 -8.05 -21.17
C ALA A 361 25.77 -7.03 -21.05
N ILE A 362 25.83 -6.29 -19.95
CA ILE A 362 26.83 -5.24 -19.69
C ILE A 362 28.11 -5.83 -19.06
N GLN A 363 28.05 -7.02 -18.44
CA GLN A 363 29.25 -7.73 -17.97
C GLN A 363 30.25 -7.96 -19.11
N GLY A 364 31.45 -7.39 -18.98
CA GLY A 364 32.55 -7.55 -19.95
C GLY A 364 32.79 -6.35 -20.89
N LEU A 365 32.00 -5.29 -20.82
CA LEU A 365 32.34 -4.03 -21.49
C LEU A 365 33.56 -3.40 -20.80
N ARG A 366 34.71 -3.36 -21.50
CA ARG A 366 35.90 -2.62 -21.03
C ARG A 366 35.55 -1.14 -20.88
N ARG A 367 36.03 -0.53 -19.79
CA ARG A 367 35.89 0.90 -19.48
C ARG A 367 36.06 1.74 -20.75
N CYS A 368 35.04 2.55 -21.07
CA CYS A 368 35.27 3.82 -21.74
C CYS A 368 35.71 4.83 -20.69
#